data_AF-A0A2T1FZP3-F1
#
_entry.id   AF-A0A2T1FZP3-F1
#
_cell.length_a   1.000
_cell.length_b   1.000
_cell.length_c   1.000
_cell.angle_alpha   90.00
_cell.angle_beta   90.00
_cell.angle_gamma   90.00
#
_symmetry.space_group_name_H-M   'P 1'
#
loop_
_entity.id
_entity.type
_entity.pdbx_description
1 polymer ?
#
loop_
_entity_poly.entity_id
_entity_poly.type
_entity_poly.pdbx_seq_one_letter_code
_entity_poly.pdbx_strand_id
1 'polypeptide(L)'
;MGKAKIQSVFDELAAYRESLDLPPAGSETDKSTIAKLEIAGQSFFGINSGSNPNRRQITFNVNPITKTHAEADAFQQAADAGIRGGKARLICDRELCAACGLRGGVNSMAWQLNIEELEIITPSGSKIITVKPPNRRRQ
;
A
#
# COMPACT_ATOMS: atom_id res chain seq x y z
N MET A 1 10.97 1.42 -22.80
CA MET A 1 10.00 0.31 -22.56
C MET A 1 9.32 0.38 -21.17
N GLY A 2 9.17 1.56 -20.54
CA GLY A 2 8.68 1.65 -19.14
C GLY A 2 7.23 2.13 -18.93
N LYS A 3 6.64 2.88 -19.87
CA LYS A 3 5.31 3.50 -19.67
C LYS A 3 4.13 2.50 -19.78
N ALA A 4 4.19 1.54 -20.70
CA ALA A 4 3.10 0.59 -20.93
C ALA A 4 2.86 -0.38 -19.76
N LYS A 5 3.92 -0.81 -19.07
CA LYS A 5 3.80 -1.67 -17.87
C LYS A 5 3.28 -0.92 -16.64
N ILE A 6 3.55 0.38 -16.53
CA ILE A 6 3.02 1.20 -15.43
C ILE A 6 1.53 1.48 -15.67
N GLN A 7 1.13 1.73 -16.92
CA GLN A 7 -0.28 1.90 -17.27
C GLN A 7 -1.11 0.65 -16.92
N SER A 8 -0.64 -0.55 -17.31
CA SER A 8 -1.33 -1.80 -17.01
C SER A 8 -1.48 -2.08 -15.52
N VAL A 9 -0.56 -1.57 -14.70
CA VAL A 9 -0.59 -1.75 -13.23
C VAL A 9 -1.69 -0.90 -12.59
N PHE A 10 -1.97 0.30 -13.11
CA PHE A 10 -3.07 1.13 -12.62
C PHE A 10 -4.44 0.69 -13.14
N ASP A 11 -4.48 0.02 -14.29
CA ASP A 11 -5.72 -0.54 -14.84
C ASP A 11 -6.33 -1.60 -13.89
N GLU A 12 -5.50 -2.39 -13.19
CA GLU A 12 -5.97 -3.32 -12.16
C GLU A 12 -6.60 -2.61 -10.95
N LEU A 13 -6.02 -1.48 -10.54
CA LEU A 13 -6.59 -0.67 -9.45
C LEU A 13 -7.91 -0.02 -9.91
N ALA A 14 -7.99 0.46 -11.15
CA ALA A 14 -9.21 1.01 -11.73
C ALA A 14 -10.33 -0.05 -11.80
N ALA A 15 -10.04 -1.25 -12.30
CA ALA A 15 -10.99 -2.35 -12.34
C ALA A 15 -11.47 -2.75 -10.92
N TYR A 16 -10.56 -2.75 -9.93
CA TYR A 16 -10.93 -3.01 -8.54
C TYR A 16 -11.84 -1.91 -7.98
N ARG A 17 -11.59 -0.63 -8.31
CA ARG A 17 -12.50 0.48 -7.95
C ARG A 17 -13.90 0.28 -8.53
N GLU A 18 -14.01 -0.08 -9.80
CA GLU A 18 -15.29 -0.35 -10.47
C GLU A 18 -16.05 -1.49 -9.78
N SER A 19 -15.36 -2.57 -9.40
CA SER A 19 -15.98 -3.71 -8.70
C SER A 19 -16.56 -3.34 -7.32
N LEU A 20 -16.11 -2.23 -6.75
CA LEU A 20 -16.53 -1.72 -5.44
C LEU A 20 -17.48 -0.52 -5.56
N ASP A 21 -17.92 -0.19 -6.78
CA ASP A 21 -18.73 0.99 -7.08
C ASP A 21 -18.09 2.30 -6.58
N LEU A 22 -16.76 2.36 -6.64
CA LEU A 22 -16.00 3.54 -6.25
C LEU A 22 -15.79 4.46 -7.46
N PRO A 23 -15.86 5.79 -7.27
CA PRO A 23 -15.57 6.75 -8.35
C PRO A 23 -14.17 6.53 -8.94
N PRO A 24 -13.88 6.97 -10.17
CA PRO A 24 -12.53 6.93 -10.72
C PRO A 24 -11.52 7.64 -9.82
N ALA A 25 -10.29 7.12 -9.76
CA ALA A 25 -9.23 7.69 -8.94
C ALA A 25 -8.96 9.16 -9.31
N GLY A 26 -9.02 10.06 -8.32
CA GLY A 26 -8.78 11.50 -8.52
C GLY A 26 -9.96 12.30 -9.08
N SER A 27 -11.13 11.69 -9.26
CA SER A 27 -12.36 12.44 -9.57
C SER A 27 -12.81 13.33 -8.40
N GLU A 28 -13.64 14.34 -8.66
CA GLU A 28 -14.09 15.30 -7.63
C GLU A 28 -14.82 14.64 -6.46
N THR A 29 -15.52 13.54 -6.72
CA THR A 29 -16.25 12.76 -5.72
C THR A 29 -15.37 11.71 -5.02
N ASP A 30 -14.12 11.55 -5.44
CA ASP A 30 -13.24 10.50 -4.96
C ASP A 30 -12.61 10.83 -3.61
N LYS A 31 -13.08 10.13 -2.57
CA LYS A 31 -12.54 10.16 -1.20
C LYS A 31 -11.82 8.85 -0.83
N SER A 32 -11.68 7.95 -1.78
CA SER A 32 -11.16 6.60 -1.57
C SER A 32 -9.76 6.47 -2.14
N THR A 33 -8.90 5.75 -1.43
CA THR A 33 -7.56 5.37 -1.90
C THR A 33 -7.53 3.86 -2.01
N ILE A 34 -6.98 3.35 -3.11
CA ILE A 34 -6.71 1.93 -3.30
C ILE A 34 -5.19 1.70 -3.36
N ALA A 35 -4.75 0.67 -2.65
CA ALA A 35 -3.40 0.16 -2.74
C ALA A 35 -3.43 -1.33 -3.12
N LYS A 36 -2.43 -1.78 -3.87
CA LYS A 36 -2.17 -3.19 -4.15
C LYS A 36 -0.79 -3.55 -3.63
N LEU A 37 -0.69 -4.59 -2.81
CA LEU A 37 0.58 -5.18 -2.38
C LEU A 37 0.77 -6.50 -3.12
N GLU A 38 1.82 -6.58 -3.93
CA GLU A 38 2.30 -7.81 -4.55
C GLU A 38 3.47 -8.37 -3.74
N ILE A 39 3.34 -9.58 -3.21
CA ILE A 39 4.38 -10.24 -2.41
C ILE A 39 4.27 -11.76 -2.57
N ALA A 40 5.42 -12.43 -2.75
CA ALA A 40 5.50 -13.88 -2.89
C ALA A 40 4.53 -14.46 -3.97
N GLY A 41 4.33 -13.72 -5.07
CA GLY A 41 3.42 -14.11 -6.16
C GLY A 41 1.94 -13.91 -5.87
N GLN A 42 1.56 -13.35 -4.73
CA GLN A 42 0.19 -13.04 -4.36
C GLN A 42 -0.07 -11.53 -4.40
N SER A 43 -1.35 -11.15 -4.57
CA SER A 43 -1.79 -9.76 -4.66
C SER A 43 -2.86 -9.46 -3.62
N PHE A 44 -2.69 -8.37 -2.87
CA PHE A 44 -3.62 -7.93 -1.83
C PHE A 44 -4.06 -6.50 -2.09
N PHE A 45 -5.38 -6.27 -2.19
CA PHE A 45 -5.93 -4.95 -2.44
C PHE A 45 -6.45 -4.32 -1.16
N GLY A 46 -5.85 -3.19 -0.76
CA GLY A 46 -6.23 -2.42 0.41
C GLY A 46 -7.04 -1.19 0.04
N ILE A 47 -7.94 -0.80 0.95
CA ILE A 47 -8.79 0.39 0.83
C ILE A 47 -8.67 1.20 2.11
N ASN A 48 -8.59 2.53 2.00
CA ASN A 48 -8.58 3.40 3.17
C ASN A 48 -9.83 3.18 4.04
N SER A 49 -9.67 3.18 5.36
CA SER A 49 -10.74 2.78 6.29
C SER A 49 -12.03 3.58 6.11
N GLY A 50 -11.93 4.86 5.73
CA GLY A 50 -13.09 5.71 5.45
C GLY A 50 -14.04 5.15 4.40
N SER A 51 -13.50 4.41 3.42
CA SER A 51 -14.23 3.84 2.28
C SER A 51 -14.22 2.31 2.25
N ASN A 52 -13.65 1.67 3.26
CA ASN A 52 -13.52 0.22 3.30
C ASN A 52 -14.76 -0.41 3.95
N PRO A 53 -15.55 -1.23 3.21
CA PRO A 53 -16.71 -1.92 3.76
C PRO A 53 -16.30 -3.04 4.74
N ASN A 54 -15.09 -3.58 4.59
CA ASN A 54 -14.53 -4.69 5.36
C ASN A 54 -13.31 -4.23 6.16
N ARG A 55 -13.52 -3.26 7.05
CA ARG A 55 -12.47 -2.72 7.92
C ARG A 55 -11.84 -3.83 8.75
N ARG A 56 -10.52 -3.91 8.73
CA ARG A 56 -9.75 -4.83 9.57
C ARG A 56 -8.95 -4.09 10.62
N GLN A 57 -8.65 -4.81 11.70
CA GLN A 57 -7.75 -4.32 12.73
C GLN A 57 -6.31 -4.37 12.21
N ILE A 58 -5.63 -3.22 12.21
CA ILE A 58 -4.22 -3.16 11.83
C ILE A 58 -3.33 -3.48 13.05
N THR A 59 -2.68 -4.63 13.01
CA THR A 59 -1.83 -5.16 14.09
C THR A 59 -0.39 -4.66 14.04
N PHE A 60 0.03 -4.05 12.92
CA PHE A 60 1.37 -3.46 12.81
C PHE A 60 1.62 -2.35 13.83
N ASN A 61 2.85 -2.30 14.31
CA ASN A 61 3.36 -1.18 15.09
C ASN A 61 3.78 -0.05 14.14
N VAL A 62 2.84 0.84 13.85
CA VAL A 62 3.02 2.03 13.01
C VAL A 62 2.23 3.21 13.57
N ASN A 63 2.48 4.41 13.04
CA ASN A 63 1.75 5.60 13.45
C ASN A 63 0.22 5.45 13.20
N PRO A 64 -0.64 6.08 14.01
CA PRO A 64 -2.09 5.88 13.92
C PRO A 64 -2.71 6.28 12.57
N ILE A 65 -2.14 7.29 11.89
CA ILE A 65 -2.64 7.75 10.59
C ILE A 65 -2.48 6.63 9.57
N THR A 66 -1.28 6.04 9.47
CA THR A 66 -0.99 4.93 8.56
C THR A 66 -1.92 3.75 8.79
N LYS A 67 -2.37 3.46 10.02
CA LYS A 67 -3.32 2.36 10.29
C LYS A 67 -4.68 2.52 9.61
N THR A 68 -5.03 3.72 9.16
CA THR A 68 -6.33 3.97 8.50
C THR A 68 -6.23 4.03 6.98
N HIS A 69 -5.03 3.83 6.45
CA HIS A 69 -4.71 4.03 5.04
C HIS A 69 -4.74 2.71 4.25
N ALA A 70 -4.94 2.82 2.94
CA ALA A 70 -5.05 1.68 2.02
C ALA A 70 -3.81 0.79 2.05
N GLU A 71 -2.63 1.38 2.22
CA GLU A 71 -1.36 0.69 2.33
C GLU A 71 -1.40 -0.28 3.53
N ALA A 72 -1.80 0.20 4.71
CA ALA A 72 -1.86 -0.67 5.89
C ALA A 72 -2.86 -1.80 5.73
N ASP A 73 -3.97 -1.53 5.07
CA ASP A 73 -5.02 -2.49 4.77
C ASP A 73 -4.51 -3.63 3.86
N ALA A 74 -3.68 -3.31 2.86
CA ALA A 74 -3.03 -4.29 1.97
C ALA A 74 -1.94 -5.10 2.70
N PHE A 75 -1.08 -4.43 3.47
CA PHE A 75 -0.05 -5.08 4.28
C PHE A 75 -0.67 -6.01 5.33
N GLN A 76 -1.80 -5.65 5.91
CA GLN A 76 -2.47 -6.47 6.93
C GLN A 76 -3.00 -7.76 6.34
N GLN A 77 -3.59 -7.72 5.13
CA GLN A 77 -4.02 -8.94 4.45
C GLN A 77 -2.85 -9.91 4.18
N ALA A 78 -1.70 -9.39 3.75
CA ALA A 78 -0.51 -10.21 3.58
C ALA A 78 -0.05 -10.83 4.91
N ALA A 79 -0.10 -10.06 6.01
CA ALA A 79 0.22 -10.54 7.35
C ALA A 79 -0.75 -11.65 7.81
N ASP A 80 -2.05 -11.45 7.59
CA ASP A 80 -3.13 -12.36 7.95
C ASP A 80 -3.03 -13.67 7.14
N ALA A 81 -2.59 -13.58 5.88
CA ALA A 81 -2.27 -14.72 5.02
C ALA A 81 -0.94 -15.42 5.39
N GLY A 82 -0.21 -14.91 6.40
CA GLY A 82 1.08 -15.47 6.83
C GLY A 82 2.24 -15.21 5.87
N ILE A 83 2.09 -14.31 4.90
CA ILE A 83 3.10 -14.05 3.88
C ILE A 83 4.11 -13.02 4.38
N ARG A 84 5.39 -13.37 4.25
CA ARG A 84 6.53 -12.62 4.76
C ARG A 84 7.74 -12.84 3.85
N GLY A 85 8.72 -11.94 3.91
CA GLY A 85 10.00 -12.14 3.25
C GLY A 85 10.12 -11.55 1.84
N GLY A 86 11.36 -11.44 1.39
CA GLY A 86 11.71 -11.26 -0.02
C GLY A 86 11.41 -9.87 -0.58
N LYS A 87 11.06 -9.83 -1.87
CA LYS A 87 10.76 -8.60 -2.61
C LYS A 87 9.25 -8.40 -2.73
N ALA A 88 8.81 -7.17 -2.58
CA ALA A 88 7.40 -6.80 -2.73
C ALA A 88 7.25 -5.55 -3.60
N ARG A 89 6.05 -5.37 -4.16
CA ARG A 89 5.65 -4.17 -4.91
C ARG A 89 4.39 -3.60 -4.29
N LEU A 90 4.44 -2.34 -3.85
CA LEU A 90 3.29 -1.59 -3.38
C LEU A 90 2.89 -0.60 -4.47
N ILE A 91 1.67 -0.73 -4.96
CA ILE A 91 1.08 0.15 -5.96
C ILE A 91 -0.03 0.93 -5.30
N CYS A 92 -0.05 2.25 -5.43
CA CYS A 92 -1.11 3.10 -4.88
C CYS A 92 -1.66 3.98 -6.00
N ASP A 93 -2.98 4.11 -6.09
CA ASP A 93 -3.64 4.99 -7.07
C ASP A 93 -3.47 6.49 -6.75
N ARG A 94 -2.84 6.80 -5.62
CA ARG A 94 -2.49 8.15 -5.15
C ARG A 94 -1.09 8.18 -4.56
N GLU A 95 -0.54 9.39 -4.43
CA GLU A 95 0.73 9.58 -3.72
C GLU A 95 0.63 9.18 -2.25
N LEU A 96 1.70 8.58 -1.73
CA LEU A 96 1.81 8.31 -0.30
C LEU A 96 1.77 9.61 0.49
N CYS A 97 0.95 9.66 1.54
CA CYS A 97 0.97 10.80 2.44
C CYS A 97 2.29 10.86 3.24
N ALA A 98 2.55 11.99 3.89
CA ALA A 98 3.76 12.14 4.72
C ALA A 98 3.87 11.08 5.82
N ALA A 99 2.76 10.56 6.36
CA ALA A 99 2.79 9.52 7.39
C ALA A 99 3.22 8.15 6.85
N CYS A 100 2.66 7.74 5.71
CA CYS A 100 2.97 6.47 5.06
C CYS A 100 4.36 6.47 4.39
N GLY A 101 4.69 7.53 3.67
CA GLY A 101 5.98 7.68 2.98
C GLY A 101 7.06 8.27 3.88
N LEU A 102 7.05 9.60 4.03
CA LEU A 102 8.15 10.36 4.66
C LEU A 102 8.46 9.96 6.11
N ARG A 103 7.43 9.66 6.91
CA ARG A 103 7.55 9.24 8.32
C ARG A 103 7.72 7.71 8.46
N GLY A 104 7.86 7.00 7.35
CA GLY A 104 8.28 5.60 7.32
C GLY A 104 7.20 4.59 7.70
N GLY A 105 5.91 4.91 7.59
CA GLY A 105 4.82 3.96 7.83
C GLY A 105 4.93 2.70 6.97
N VAL A 106 5.08 2.87 5.65
CA VAL A 106 5.24 1.77 4.69
C VAL A 106 6.51 0.95 4.97
N ASN A 107 7.65 1.62 5.17
CA ASN A 107 8.91 0.94 5.52
C ASN A 107 8.77 0.13 6.82
N SER A 108 8.07 0.65 7.82
CA SER A 108 7.88 -0.03 9.11
C SER A 108 7.02 -1.29 8.98
N MET A 109 5.97 -1.27 8.14
CA MET A 109 5.16 -2.46 7.86
C MET A 109 5.95 -3.47 7.04
N ALA A 110 6.70 -2.99 6.04
CA ALA A 110 7.55 -3.85 5.22
C ALA A 110 8.61 -4.58 6.06
N TRP A 111 9.25 -3.87 6.99
CA TRP A 111 10.21 -4.46 7.91
C TRP A 111 9.56 -5.50 8.84
N GLN A 112 8.35 -5.24 9.34
CA GLN A 112 7.60 -6.20 10.17
C GLN A 112 7.15 -7.44 9.40
N LEU A 113 6.99 -7.37 8.07
CA LEU A 113 6.78 -8.52 7.19
C LEU A 113 8.08 -9.17 6.72
N ASN A 114 9.25 -8.72 7.19
CA ASN A 114 10.55 -9.22 6.76
C ASN A 114 10.81 -9.03 5.24
N ILE A 115 10.16 -8.05 4.61
CA ILE A 115 10.46 -7.67 3.22
C ILE A 115 11.83 -7.01 3.20
N GLU A 116 12.65 -7.37 2.22
CA GLU A 116 14.03 -6.89 2.04
C GLU A 116 14.07 -5.67 1.10
N GLU A 117 13.27 -5.74 0.04
CA GLU A 117 13.18 -4.72 -1.01
C GLU A 117 11.72 -4.46 -1.33
N LEU A 118 11.35 -3.19 -1.34
CA LEU A 118 10.00 -2.75 -1.68
C LEU A 118 10.07 -1.78 -2.85
N GLU A 119 9.44 -2.14 -3.97
CA GLU A 119 9.13 -1.20 -5.03
C GLU A 119 7.83 -0.47 -4.70
N ILE A 120 7.84 0.85 -4.69
CA ILE A 120 6.66 1.69 -4.48
C ILE A 120 6.31 2.35 -5.81
N ILE A 121 5.08 2.19 -6.27
CA ILE A 121 4.57 2.70 -7.54
C ILE A 121 3.37 3.61 -7.24
N THR A 122 3.47 4.88 -7.62
CA THR A 122 2.43 5.90 -7.49
C THR A 122 2.24 6.62 -8.83
N PRO A 123 1.20 7.45 -9.01
CA PRO A 123 1.01 8.18 -10.27
C PRO A 123 2.21 9.05 -10.67
N SER A 124 2.99 9.56 -9.71
CA SER A 124 4.19 10.36 -9.97
C SER A 124 5.41 9.54 -10.42
N GLY A 125 5.40 8.21 -10.23
CA GLY A 125 6.47 7.33 -10.68
C GLY A 125 6.67 6.10 -9.79
N SER A 126 7.83 5.46 -9.96
CA SER A 126 8.23 4.31 -9.14
C SER A 126 9.53 4.59 -8.40
N LYS A 127 9.66 4.00 -7.21
CA LYS A 127 10.87 4.06 -6.39
C LYS A 127 11.08 2.75 -5.68
N ILE A 128 12.28 2.19 -5.80
CA ILE A 128 12.69 1.02 -5.03
C ILE A 128 13.38 1.49 -3.75
N ILE A 129 13.02 0.89 -2.62
CA ILE A 129 13.69 1.08 -1.34
C ILE A 129 14.20 -0.26 -0.81
N THR A 130 15.41 -0.26 -0.26
CA THR A 130 15.84 -1.30 0.66
C THR A 130 15.15 -1.06 2.00
N VAL A 131 14.43 -2.07 2.49
CA VAL A 131 13.70 -1.98 3.74
C VAL A 131 14.71 -1.95 4.89
N LYS A 132 14.53 -0.98 5.79
CA LYS A 132 15.41 -0.80 6.95
C LYS A 132 14.60 -0.90 8.23
N PRO A 133 15.21 -1.32 9.35
CA PRO A 133 14.57 -1.22 10.65
C PRO A 133 14.11 0.22 10.89
N PRO A 134 12.89 0.43 11.42
CA PRO A 134 12.38 1.77 11.66
C PRO A 134 13.27 2.50 12.65
N ASN A 135 13.55 3.78 12.38
CA ASN A 135 14.27 4.65 13.30
C ASN A 135 13.47 4.81 14.58
N ARG A 136 13.72 3.94 15.57
CA ARG A 136 13.24 4.16 16.93
C ARG A 136 13.97 5.40 17.44
N ARG A 137 13.29 6.55 17.50
CA ARG A 137 13.65 7.51 18.54
C ARG A 137 13.48 6.74 19.84
N ARG A 138 14.59 6.49 20.55
CA ARG A 138 14.55 6.10 21.96
C ARG A 138 13.60 7.10 22.62
N GLN A 139 12.48 6.61 23.14
CA GLN A 139 11.69 7.38 24.10
C GLN A 139 12.56 7.61 25.34
#